data_AF-A0A090R920-F1
#
_entry.id   AF-A0A090R920-F1
#
_cell.length_a   1.000
_cell.length_b   1.000
_cell.length_c   1.000
_cell.angle_alpha   90.00
_cell.angle_beta   90.00
_cell.angle_gamma   90.00
#
_symmetry.space_group_name_H-M   'P 1'
#
loop_
_entity.id
_entity.type
_entity.pdbx_description
1 polymer ?
#
loop_
_entity_poly.entity_id
_entity_poly.type
_entity_poly.pdbx_seq_one_letter_code
_entity_poly.pdbx_strand_id
1 'polypeptide(L)'
;MDSRYKGQGIGAMLLKHAASVIHQQAHAASMYLEVLAANDAAQAFYQHMGGHNIHAQQWEAPEGSIVDEYVIHWPDAAHFLAA
;
A
#
# COMPACT_ATOMS: atom_id res chain seq x y z
N MET A 1 -1.37 9.84 7.48
CA MET A 1 -0.10 10.14 8.17
C MET A 1 -0.01 11.65 8.38
N ASP A 2 0.23 12.08 9.62
CA ASP A 2 0.41 13.50 9.94
C ASP A 2 1.57 14.09 9.15
N SER A 3 1.36 15.29 8.60
CA SER A 3 2.32 15.97 7.71
C SER A 3 3.69 16.18 8.35
N ARG A 4 3.75 16.35 9.67
CA ARG A 4 4.99 16.58 10.44
C ARG A 4 5.97 15.42 10.37
N TYR A 5 5.52 14.23 9.98
CA TYR A 5 6.32 13.02 9.92
C TYR A 5 6.59 12.55 8.48
N LYS A 6 6.00 13.21 7.46
CA LYS A 6 6.22 12.85 6.06
C LYS A 6 7.69 13.12 5.66
N GLY A 7 8.20 12.33 4.70
CA GLY A 7 9.58 12.46 4.21
C GLY A 7 10.66 11.92 5.15
N GLN A 8 10.31 11.35 6.31
CA GLN A 8 11.24 10.80 7.29
C GLN A 8 11.42 9.27 7.19
N GLY A 9 10.98 8.66 6.07
CA GLY A 9 11.06 7.21 5.87
C GLY A 9 10.07 6.36 6.69
N ILE A 10 9.26 6.96 7.57
CA ILE A 10 8.30 6.22 8.42
C ILE A 10 7.30 5.40 7.59
N GLY A 11 6.80 5.92 6.46
CA GLY A 11 5.92 5.16 5.57
C GLY A 11 6.57 3.88 5.05
N ALA A 12 7.85 3.94 4.67
CA ALA A 12 8.61 2.77 4.23
C ALA A 12 8.86 1.80 5.39
N MET A 13 9.16 2.31 6.59
CA MET A 13 9.30 1.47 7.79
C MET A 13 8.01 0.69 8.10
N LEU A 14 6.85 1.38 8.05
CA LEU A 14 5.56 0.75 8.29
C LEU A 14 5.23 -0.31 7.25
N LEU A 15 5.47 -0.02 5.97
CA LEU A 15 5.22 -0.98 4.89
C LEU A 15 6.11 -2.23 5.01
N LYS A 16 7.41 -2.05 5.30
CA LYS A 16 8.34 -3.17 5.55
C LYS A 16 7.94 -3.99 6.77
N HIS A 17 7.50 -3.33 7.84
CA HIS A 17 7.04 -4.03 9.04
C HIS A 17 5.77 -4.84 8.76
N ALA A 18 4.81 -4.28 8.02
CA ALA A 18 3.60 -4.99 7.59
C ALA A 18 3.95 -6.22 6.74
N ALA A 19 4.90 -6.10 5.81
CA ALA A 19 5.38 -7.23 5.01
C ALA A 19 6.00 -8.34 5.86
N SER A 20 6.79 -7.98 6.86
CA SER A 20 7.34 -8.94 7.84
C SER A 20 6.24 -9.67 8.60
N VAL A 21 5.24 -8.96 9.09
CA VAL A 21 4.08 -9.54 9.79
C VAL A 21 3.31 -10.49 8.88
N ILE A 22 3.01 -10.08 7.64
CA ILE A 22 2.25 -10.89 6.67
C ILE A 22 3.03 -12.16 6.28
N HIS A 23 4.33 -12.05 6.04
CA HIS A 23 5.18 -13.18 5.69
C HIS A 23 5.30 -14.18 6.85
N GLN A 24 5.52 -13.69 8.08
CA GLN A 24 5.77 -14.53 9.24
C GLN A 24 4.50 -15.18 9.81
N GLN A 25 3.38 -14.45 9.82
CA GLN A 25 2.17 -14.87 10.54
C GLN A 25 1.09 -15.43 9.62
N ALA A 26 0.90 -14.82 8.45
CA ALA A 26 -0.12 -15.27 7.50
C ALA A 26 0.42 -16.30 6.50
N HIS A 27 1.74 -16.54 6.47
CA HIS A 27 2.44 -17.32 5.44
C HIS A 27 2.04 -16.90 4.01
N ALA A 28 1.64 -15.64 3.84
CA ALA A 28 1.21 -15.12 2.56
C ALA A 28 2.42 -14.62 1.78
N ALA A 29 2.48 -15.01 0.50
CA ALA A 29 3.55 -14.60 -0.39
C ALA A 29 3.35 -13.17 -0.91
N SER A 30 2.13 -12.64 -0.92
CA SER A 30 1.84 -11.34 -1.54
C SER A 30 1.09 -10.39 -0.60
N MET A 31 1.06 -9.11 -0.99
CA MET A 31 0.35 -8.05 -0.29
C MET A 31 -0.39 -7.18 -1.27
N TYR A 32 -1.52 -6.62 -0.86
CA TYR A 32 -2.14 -5.51 -1.58
C TYR A 32 -2.68 -4.47 -0.61
N LEU A 33 -2.97 -3.29 -1.14
CA LEU A 33 -3.80 -2.28 -0.50
C LEU A 33 -4.61 -1.53 -1.54
N GLU A 34 -5.69 -0.92 -1.06
CA GLU A 34 -6.52 -0.01 -1.84
C GLU A 34 -6.05 1.43 -1.61
N VAL A 35 -6.08 2.24 -2.67
CA VAL A 35 -5.73 3.65 -2.62
C VAL A 35 -6.69 4.45 -3.50
N LEU A 36 -7.24 5.53 -2.95
CA LEU A 36 -8.04 6.48 -3.73
C LEU A 36 -7.30 6.90 -5.01
N ALA A 37 -8.00 6.85 -6.14
CA ALA A 37 -7.45 7.22 -7.46
C ALA A 37 -7.02 8.69 -7.52
N ALA A 38 -7.56 9.54 -6.66
CA ALA A 38 -7.17 10.96 -6.52
C ALA A 38 -5.93 11.18 -5.61
N ASN A 39 -5.40 10.14 -4.96
CA ASN A 39 -4.27 10.27 -4.04
C ASN A 39 -2.92 9.99 -4.73
N ASP A 40 -2.53 10.89 -5.64
CA ASP A 40 -1.32 10.77 -6.45
C ASP A 40 -0.05 10.56 -5.62
N ALA A 41 0.04 11.24 -4.47
CA ALA A 41 1.19 11.14 -3.58
C ALA A 41 1.34 9.72 -2.97
N ALA A 42 0.23 9.09 -2.57
CA ALA A 42 0.27 7.73 -2.06
C ALA A 42 0.54 6.73 -3.19
N GLN A 43 -0.07 6.90 -4.36
CA GLN A 43 0.19 6.06 -5.54
C GLN A 43 1.67 6.08 -5.91
N ALA A 44 2.26 7.27 -6.04
CA ALA A 44 3.68 7.42 -6.35
C ALA A 44 4.58 6.80 -5.27
N PHE A 45 4.22 6.96 -3.98
CA PHE A 45 4.94 6.30 -2.89
C PHE A 45 4.90 4.77 -3.02
N TYR A 46 3.74 4.16 -3.21
CA TYR A 46 3.64 2.70 -3.30
C TYR A 46 4.31 2.14 -4.55
N GLN A 47 4.22 2.85 -5.69
CA GLN A 47 4.96 2.50 -6.91
C GLN A 47 6.47 2.57 -6.70
N HIS A 48 6.97 3.60 -6.01
CA HIS A 48 8.38 3.70 -5.64
C HIS A 48 8.84 2.56 -4.73
N MET A 49 7.95 2.05 -3.87
CA MET A 49 8.19 0.87 -3.03
C MET A 49 7.98 -0.46 -3.79
N GLY A 50 7.94 -0.46 -5.12
CA GLY A 50 7.82 -1.68 -5.94
C GLY A 50 6.39 -2.23 -6.11
N GLY A 51 5.37 -1.42 -5.75
CA GLY A 51 3.98 -1.81 -5.91
C GLY A 51 3.47 -1.55 -7.33
N HIS A 52 2.57 -2.40 -7.80
CA HIS A 52 1.97 -2.27 -9.12
C HIS A 52 0.46 -2.15 -9.03
N ASN A 53 -0.12 -1.22 -9.79
CA ASN A 53 -1.57 -1.16 -9.95
C ASN A 53 -2.03 -2.38 -10.75
N ILE A 54 -2.90 -3.20 -10.16
CA ILE A 54 -3.46 -4.40 -10.79
C ILE A 54 -4.95 -4.29 -11.08
N HIS A 55 -5.63 -3.29 -10.50
CA HIS A 55 -7.07 -3.13 -10.63
C HIS A 55 -7.52 -1.70 -10.35
N ALA A 56 -8.54 -1.25 -11.07
CA ALA A 56 -9.29 -0.04 -10.79
C ALA A 56 -10.72 -0.42 -10.44
N GLN A 57 -11.24 0.11 -9.33
CA GLN A 57 -12.57 -0.22 -8.82
C GLN A 57 -13.26 1.00 -8.22
N GLN A 58 -14.55 0.86 -7.96
CA GLN A 58 -15.34 1.86 -7.24
C GLN A 58 -15.67 1.33 -5.85
N TRP A 59 -15.47 2.18 -4.84
CA TRP A 59 -15.84 1.91 -3.46
C TRP A 59 -16.98 2.85 -3.06
N GLU A 60 -18.04 2.27 -2.48
CA GLU A 60 -19.08 3.04 -1.82
C GLU A 60 -18.62 3.30 -0.38
N ALA A 61 -18.19 4.53 -0.13
CA ALA A 61 -17.73 4.96 1.17
C ALA A 61 -18.90 4.98 2.18
N PRO A 62 -18.64 4.88 3.50
CA PRO A 62 -19.70 4.75 4.51
C PRO A 62 -20.71 5.90 4.54
N GLU A 63 -20.33 7.08 4.03
CA GLU A 63 -21.20 8.25 3.87
C GLU A 63 -22.07 8.23 2.60
N GLY A 64 -22.00 7.17 1.79
CA GLY A 64 -22.77 6.96 0.56
C GLY A 64 -22.16 7.60 -0.70
N SER A 65 -20.92 8.10 -0.62
CA SER A 65 -20.20 8.59 -1.79
C SER A 65 -19.58 7.42 -2.56
N ILE A 66 -19.52 7.53 -3.89
CA ILE A 66 -18.78 6.58 -4.73
C ILE A 66 -17.44 7.21 -5.07
N VAL A 67 -16.35 6.52 -4.74
CA VAL A 67 -14.99 6.96 -5.02
C VAL A 67 -14.25 5.93 -5.86
N ASP A 68 -13.46 6.41 -6.81
CA ASP A 68 -12.58 5.54 -7.59
C ASP A 68 -11.33 5.20 -6.78
N GLU A 69 -10.92 3.93 -6.82
CA GLU A 69 -9.75 3.39 -6.14
C GLU A 69 -8.92 2.50 -7.05
N TYR A 70 -7.64 2.38 -6.70
CA TYR A 70 -6.73 1.41 -7.29
C TYR A 70 -6.31 0.38 -6.26
N VAL A 71 -6.10 -0.85 -6.72
CA VAL A 71 -5.47 -1.91 -5.95
C VAL A 71 -3.99 -1.96 -6.31
N ILE A 72 -3.14 -1.60 -5.36
CA ILE A 72 -1.69 -1.71 -5.49
C ILE A 72 -1.24 -3.02 -4.87
N HIS A 73 -0.49 -3.82 -5.62
CA HIS A 73 -0.08 -5.17 -5.26
C HIS A 73 1.45 -5.35 -5.31
N TRP A 74 1.94 -6.11 -4.33
CA TRP A 74 3.29 -6.66 -4.26
C TRP A 74 3.18 -8.20 -4.33
N PRO A 75 3.63 -8.83 -5.43
CA PRO A 75 3.49 -10.28 -5.61
C PRO A 75 4.39 -11.08 -4.66
N ASP A 76 5.46 -10.48 -4.15
CA ASP A 76 6.38 -11.08 -3.20
C ASP A 76 6.61 -10.12 -2.02
N ALA A 77 6.00 -10.41 -0.86
CA ALA A 77 6.18 -9.68 0.38
C ALA A 77 7.62 -9.79 0.90
N ALA A 78 8.35 -10.86 0.54
CA ALA A 78 9.76 -11.01 0.91
C ALA A 78 10.66 -9.98 0.23
N HIS A 79 10.19 -9.29 -0.82
CA HIS A 79 10.82 -8.11 -1.40
C HIS A 79 11.26 -7.09 -0.34
N PHE A 80 10.49 -6.97 0.74
CA PHE A 80 10.75 -6.03 1.83
C PHE A 80 11.63 -6.56 2.97
N LEU A 81 11.97 -7.86 2.95
CA LEU A 81 12.71 -8.54 4.02
C LEU A 81 14.21 -8.64 3.73
N ALA A 82 14.61 -8.46 2.47
CA ALA A 82 16.01 -8.32 2.10
C ALA A 82 16.54 -6.96 2.57
N ALA A 83 17.65 -6.99 3.31
CA ALA A 83 18.34 -5.81 3.85
C ALA A 83 19.18 -5.10 2.77
#